data_AF-A0A0S8BDJ6-F1
#
_entry.id   AF-A0A0S8BDJ6-F1
#
_cell.length_a   1.000
_cell.length_b   1.000
_cell.length_c   1.000
_cell.angle_alpha   90.00
_cell.angle_beta   90.00
_cell.angle_gamma   90.00
#
_symmetry.space_group_name_H-M   'P 1'
#
loop_
_entity.id
_entity.type
_entity.pdbx_description
1 polymer ?
#
loop_
_entity_poly.entity_id
_entity_poly.type
_entity_poly.pdbx_seq_one_letter_code
_entity_poly.pdbx_strand_id
1 'polypeptide(L)'
;MRVLLAVLLAIPLLLLFGTLLTAADPVFGHLVRSAFGIDVGRLISHTVVITILSWSTAGYVLALLHRGSSPLDRTPAWLPTLGLIEVGIPMTALALLFISFIGVQAGYLFGGEALVQATVGLSFAEYARRGFFELVAASGLMIPVVIVADLLLRQDDPRTVRWFRRIARLQILCVGLIMGSALERLRIYYQAYGLTVDRLLAGAVMLWIGFTLGWFAFTVLRGRRIRFPLGTVVAGLVVLATVDAINPEAVVVRVNMQRAIAGAKLDVQYLSRLSGDAVPTLTTHVDRLHSAVRRTLITALADRWGGLGQRDWRSWNLGYARANDALRGAVGGLRR
;
A
#
# COMPACT_ATOMS: atom_id res chain seq x y z
N MET A 1 -5.22 -34.11 -17.08
CA MET A 1 -4.26 -33.79 -15.99
C MET A 1 -3.84 -32.31 -15.98
N ARG A 2 -3.40 -31.72 -17.10
CA ARG A 2 -2.94 -30.31 -17.15
C ARG A 2 -3.99 -29.26 -16.76
N VAL A 3 -5.25 -29.43 -17.17
CA VAL A 3 -6.36 -28.54 -16.76
C VAL A 3 -6.60 -28.63 -15.25
N LEU A 4 -6.52 -29.82 -14.66
CA LEU A 4 -6.68 -30.01 -13.22
C LEU A 4 -5.56 -29.32 -12.44
N LEU A 5 -4.31 -29.41 -12.92
CA LEU A 5 -3.17 -28.66 -12.36
C LEU A 5 -3.39 -27.13 -12.47
N ALA A 6 -3.88 -26.66 -13.62
CA ALA A 6 -4.17 -25.25 -13.83
C ALA A 6 -5.26 -24.72 -12.89
N VAL A 7 -6.32 -25.50 -12.68
CA VAL A 7 -7.40 -25.20 -11.73
C VAL A 7 -6.86 -25.22 -10.30
N LEU A 8 -6.04 -26.21 -9.95
CA LEU A 8 -5.40 -26.30 -8.64
C LEU A 8 -4.49 -25.09 -8.33
N LEU A 9 -3.84 -24.52 -9.35
CA LEU A 9 -3.07 -23.27 -9.23
C LEU A 9 -3.97 -22.03 -9.15
N ALA A 10 -5.09 -22.02 -9.87
CA ALA A 10 -6.02 -20.89 -9.92
C ALA A 10 -6.80 -20.71 -8.61
N ILE A 11 -7.27 -21.79 -7.99
CA ILE A 11 -8.09 -21.77 -6.76
C ILE A 11 -7.43 -20.95 -5.62
N PRO A 12 -6.19 -21.24 -5.18
CA PRO A 12 -5.59 -20.51 -4.07
C PRO A 12 -5.38 -19.02 -4.39
N LEU A 13 -5.03 -18.70 -5.64
CA LEU A 13 -4.93 -17.31 -6.11
C LEU A 13 -6.29 -16.61 -6.07
N LEU A 14 -7.33 -17.23 -6.60
CA LEU A 14 -8.68 -16.66 -6.60
C LEU A 14 -9.23 -16.47 -5.19
N LEU A 15 -8.97 -17.40 -4.28
CA LEU A 15 -9.33 -17.24 -2.88
C LEU A 15 -8.57 -16.06 -2.27
N LEU A 16 -7.25 -16.03 -2.40
CA LEU A 16 -6.39 -14.97 -1.88
C LEU A 16 -6.80 -13.57 -2.38
N PHE A 17 -6.98 -13.39 -3.68
CA PHE A 17 -7.39 -12.09 -4.23
C PHE A 17 -8.88 -11.80 -3.98
N GLY A 18 -9.76 -12.79 -4.09
CA GLY A 18 -11.18 -12.63 -3.84
C GLY A 18 -11.44 -12.16 -2.41
N THR A 19 -10.66 -12.65 -1.44
CA THR A 19 -10.79 -12.22 -0.04
C THR A 19 -10.31 -10.81 0.20
N LEU A 20 -9.15 -10.44 -0.34
CA LEU A 20 -8.69 -9.06 -0.29
C LEU A 20 -9.72 -8.12 -0.92
N LEU A 21 -10.31 -8.48 -2.06
CA LEU A 21 -11.29 -7.64 -2.76
C LEU A 21 -12.65 -7.57 -2.03
N THR A 22 -13.10 -8.66 -1.42
CA THR A 22 -14.34 -8.68 -0.61
C THR A 22 -14.20 -7.95 0.72
N ALA A 23 -13.01 -7.98 1.33
CA ALA A 23 -12.69 -7.13 2.47
C ALA A 23 -12.51 -5.67 2.05
N ALA A 24 -12.02 -5.44 0.82
CA ALA A 24 -11.77 -4.11 0.28
C ALA A 24 -13.03 -3.29 0.01
N ASP A 25 -14.09 -3.94 -0.46
CA ASP A 25 -15.34 -3.28 -0.80
C ASP A 25 -16.54 -4.03 -0.22
N PRO A 26 -17.32 -3.42 0.69
CA PRO A 26 -18.47 -4.04 1.32
C PRO A 26 -19.50 -4.57 0.32
N VAL A 27 -19.72 -3.88 -0.79
CA VAL A 27 -20.75 -4.26 -1.76
C VAL A 27 -20.27 -5.40 -2.64
N PHE A 28 -19.00 -5.38 -3.06
CA PHE A 28 -18.39 -6.55 -3.69
C PHE A 28 -18.44 -7.76 -2.73
N GLY A 29 -18.17 -7.53 -1.44
CA GLY A 29 -18.37 -8.51 -0.37
C GLY A 29 -19.81 -9.03 -0.26
N HIS A 30 -20.81 -8.16 -0.39
CA HIS A 30 -22.22 -8.57 -0.43
C HIS A 30 -22.56 -9.40 -1.66
N LEU A 31 -22.07 -9.03 -2.85
CA LEU A 31 -22.27 -9.78 -4.08
C LEU A 31 -21.64 -11.18 -4.03
N VAL A 32 -20.43 -11.28 -3.48
CA VAL A 32 -19.76 -12.58 -3.30
C VAL A 32 -20.50 -13.44 -2.28
N ARG A 33 -20.95 -12.84 -1.16
CA ARG A 33 -21.74 -13.57 -0.16
C ARG A 33 -23.10 -14.02 -0.70
N SER A 34 -23.79 -13.21 -1.51
CA SER A 34 -25.05 -13.60 -2.12
C SER A 34 -24.88 -14.66 -3.21
N ALA A 35 -23.77 -14.63 -3.96
CA ALA A 35 -23.49 -15.62 -5.00
C ALA A 35 -22.99 -16.97 -4.45
N PHE A 36 -22.22 -16.98 -3.36
CA PHE A 36 -21.53 -18.18 -2.87
C PHE A 36 -21.96 -18.66 -1.46
N GLY A 37 -22.72 -17.88 -0.70
CA GLY A 37 -23.24 -18.28 0.63
C GLY A 37 -22.20 -18.53 1.72
N ILE A 38 -20.92 -18.17 1.50
CA ILE A 38 -19.80 -18.44 2.42
C ILE A 38 -19.30 -17.13 3.05
N ASP A 39 -19.03 -17.14 4.35
CA ASP A 39 -18.41 -16.00 5.06
C ASP A 39 -16.88 -16.09 5.00
N VAL A 40 -16.37 -15.81 3.81
CA VAL A 40 -15.00 -16.00 3.34
C VAL A 40 -13.95 -15.21 4.17
N GLY A 41 -14.36 -14.14 4.88
CA GLY A 41 -13.43 -13.20 5.52
C GLY A 41 -12.63 -13.70 6.72
N ARG A 42 -13.16 -14.64 7.52
CA ARG A 42 -12.52 -15.07 8.78
C ARG A 42 -11.59 -16.28 8.63
N LEU A 43 -11.88 -17.19 7.68
CA LEU A 43 -11.06 -18.37 7.39
C LEU A 43 -9.74 -18.03 6.70
N ILE A 44 -9.66 -16.85 6.06
CA ILE A 44 -8.62 -16.57 5.06
C ILE A 44 -7.52 -15.64 5.58
N SER A 45 -7.79 -14.80 6.58
CA SER A 45 -6.75 -13.99 7.22
C SER A 45 -5.61 -14.84 7.79
N HIS A 46 -5.92 -16.01 8.35
CA HIS A 46 -4.92 -16.93 8.88
C HIS A 46 -4.23 -17.72 7.76
N THR A 47 -5.00 -18.24 6.80
CA THR A 47 -4.48 -19.10 5.73
C THR A 47 -3.49 -18.37 4.80
N VAL A 48 -3.75 -17.09 4.53
CA VAL A 48 -2.91 -16.28 3.63
C VAL A 48 -1.60 -15.86 4.28
N VAL A 49 -1.66 -15.40 5.54
CA VAL A 49 -0.45 -15.05 6.30
C VAL A 49 0.43 -16.28 6.48
N ILE A 50 -0.17 -17.42 6.82
CA ILE A 50 0.54 -18.71 6.94
C ILE A 50 1.15 -19.12 5.60
N THR A 51 0.45 -18.96 4.48
CA THR A 51 0.98 -19.32 3.15
C THR A 51 2.15 -18.41 2.74
N ILE A 52 2.03 -17.09 2.95
CA ILE A 52 3.09 -16.13 2.60
C ILE A 52 4.33 -16.33 3.48
N LEU A 53 4.15 -16.52 4.79
CA LEU A 53 5.24 -16.80 5.71
C LEU A 53 5.89 -18.15 5.40
N SER A 54 5.09 -19.20 5.18
CA SER A 54 5.61 -20.52 4.83
C SER A 54 6.36 -20.51 3.49
N TRP A 55 5.85 -19.78 2.49
CA TRP A 55 6.51 -19.62 1.19
C TRP A 55 7.80 -18.82 1.28
N SER A 56 7.83 -17.72 2.03
CA SER A 56 9.03 -16.91 2.24
C SER A 56 10.10 -17.70 3.00
N THR A 57 9.67 -18.48 4.00
CA THR A 57 10.54 -19.37 4.77
C THR A 57 11.06 -20.51 3.88
N ALA A 58 10.19 -21.14 3.08
CA ALA A 58 10.58 -22.18 2.14
C ALA A 58 11.54 -21.66 1.06
N GLY A 59 11.30 -20.46 0.51
CA GLY A 59 12.19 -19.80 -0.44
C GLY A 59 13.54 -19.45 0.17
N TYR A 60 13.57 -18.99 1.40
CA TYR A 60 14.82 -18.70 2.13
C TYR A 60 15.61 -19.97 2.46
N VAL A 61 14.94 -21.03 2.91
CA VAL A 61 15.54 -22.34 3.16
C VAL A 61 16.06 -22.96 1.86
N LEU A 62 15.29 -22.91 0.78
CA LEU A 62 15.72 -23.42 -0.53
C LEU A 62 16.92 -22.63 -1.07
N ALA A 63 16.94 -21.31 -0.88
CA ALA A 63 18.07 -20.45 -1.24
C ALA A 63 19.33 -20.72 -0.39
N LEU A 64 19.17 -21.05 0.89
CA LEU A 64 20.26 -21.45 1.79
C LEU A 64 20.83 -22.82 1.42
N LEU A 65 19.96 -23.79 1.10
CA LEU A 65 20.37 -25.13 0.67
C LEU A 65 21.12 -25.11 -0.68
N HIS A 66 20.90 -24.10 -1.51
CA HIS A 66 21.57 -23.93 -2.82
C HIS A 66 22.78 -22.99 -2.80
N ARG A 67 23.33 -22.64 -1.62
CA ARG A 67 24.51 -21.74 -1.49
C ARG A 67 25.85 -22.31 -2.00
N GLY A 68 25.86 -23.42 -2.74
CA GLY A 68 27.07 -24.13 -3.16
C GLY A 68 27.35 -24.21 -4.67
N SER A 69 26.60 -23.51 -5.54
CA SER A 69 26.75 -23.65 -7.00
C SER A 69 27.13 -22.32 -7.67
N SER A 70 28.26 -22.28 -8.38
CA SER A 70 28.73 -21.10 -9.12
C SER A 70 27.72 -20.59 -10.17
N PRO A 71 27.66 -19.28 -10.45
CA PRO A 71 26.46 -18.63 -10.97
C PRO A 71 26.49 -18.28 -12.47
N LEU A 72 27.28 -18.97 -13.30
CA LEU A 72 27.39 -18.64 -14.72
C LEU A 72 27.15 -19.90 -15.57
N ASP A 73 26.22 -19.81 -16.52
CA ASP A 73 25.87 -20.81 -17.56
C ASP A 73 24.90 -21.96 -17.28
N ARG A 74 24.09 -21.92 -16.22
CA ARG A 74 22.93 -22.84 -16.13
C ARG A 74 21.63 -22.08 -15.94
N THR A 75 20.82 -22.03 -16.99
CA THR A 75 19.37 -21.85 -16.85
C THR A 75 18.87 -22.88 -15.83
N PRO A 76 18.18 -22.48 -14.77
CA PRO A 76 17.80 -23.39 -13.69
C PRO A 76 16.85 -24.48 -14.20
N ALA A 77 17.36 -25.70 -14.32
CA ALA A 77 16.61 -26.90 -14.75
C ALA A 77 15.61 -27.43 -13.68
N TRP A 78 15.38 -26.68 -12.60
CA TRP A 78 14.47 -27.05 -11.49
C TRP A 78 13.13 -26.32 -11.50
N LEU A 79 12.94 -25.32 -12.38
CA LEU A 79 11.64 -24.69 -12.57
C LEU A 79 10.85 -25.49 -13.61
N PRO A 80 9.71 -26.11 -13.24
CA PRO A 80 8.88 -26.78 -14.23
C PRO A 80 8.41 -25.76 -15.25
N THR A 81 8.72 -25.99 -16.53
CA THR A 81 8.25 -25.15 -17.63
C THR A 81 6.80 -25.51 -17.96
N LEU A 82 5.88 -24.71 -17.42
CA LEU A 82 4.44 -24.90 -17.57
C LEU A 82 3.94 -24.40 -18.94
N GLY A 83 2.92 -25.08 -19.47
CA GLY A 83 2.30 -24.74 -20.73
C GLY A 83 1.31 -23.57 -20.64
N LEU A 84 0.83 -23.10 -21.79
CA LEU A 84 -0.14 -22.00 -21.89
C LEU A 84 -1.40 -22.24 -21.04
N ILE A 85 -1.88 -23.48 -20.94
CA ILE A 85 -3.09 -23.83 -20.19
C ILE A 85 -2.88 -23.66 -18.68
N GLU A 86 -1.70 -24.08 -18.19
CA GLU A 86 -1.37 -24.13 -16.76
C GLU A 86 -1.17 -22.73 -16.17
N VAL A 87 -0.55 -21.82 -16.92
CA VAL A 87 -0.38 -20.41 -16.52
C VAL A 87 -1.58 -19.55 -16.95
N GLY A 88 -2.15 -19.85 -18.12
CA GLY A 88 -3.19 -19.03 -18.73
C GLY A 88 -4.52 -19.08 -17.99
N ILE A 89 -4.92 -20.23 -17.47
CA ILE A 89 -6.17 -20.34 -16.69
C ILE A 89 -6.11 -19.48 -15.42
N PRO A 90 -5.11 -19.61 -14.52
CA PRO A 90 -4.98 -18.74 -13.35
C PRO A 90 -4.93 -17.25 -13.70
N MET A 91 -4.14 -16.88 -14.71
CA MET A 91 -4.00 -15.48 -15.12
C MET A 91 -5.30 -14.89 -15.67
N THR A 92 -6.02 -15.66 -16.51
CA THR A 92 -7.32 -15.21 -17.04
C THR A 92 -8.36 -15.11 -15.94
N ALA A 93 -8.41 -16.09 -15.04
CA ALA A 93 -9.36 -16.08 -13.93
C ALA A 93 -9.12 -14.88 -13.00
N LEU A 94 -7.87 -14.57 -12.68
CA LEU A 94 -7.52 -13.36 -11.93
C LEU A 94 -7.90 -12.07 -12.68
N ALA A 95 -7.68 -12.02 -14.00
CA ALA A 95 -8.09 -10.87 -14.80
C ALA A 95 -9.61 -10.66 -14.76
N LEU A 96 -10.39 -11.74 -14.88
CA LEU A 96 -11.85 -11.70 -14.78
C LEU A 96 -12.31 -11.25 -13.38
N LEU A 97 -11.64 -11.72 -12.32
CA LEU A 97 -11.90 -11.29 -10.95
C LEU A 97 -11.64 -9.78 -10.76
N PHE A 98 -10.55 -9.25 -11.29
CA PHE A 98 -10.28 -7.81 -11.21
C PHE A 98 -11.25 -6.99 -12.06
N ILE A 99 -11.63 -7.49 -13.25
CA ILE A 99 -12.62 -6.83 -14.11
C ILE A 99 -13.98 -6.77 -13.44
N SER A 100 -14.44 -7.86 -12.81
CA SER A 100 -15.72 -7.86 -12.10
C SER A 100 -15.71 -6.88 -10.93
N PHE A 101 -14.60 -6.82 -10.18
CA PHE A 101 -14.39 -5.85 -9.12
C PHE A 101 -14.43 -4.40 -9.62
N ILE A 102 -13.73 -4.10 -10.72
CA ILE A 102 -13.75 -2.77 -11.34
C ILE A 102 -15.13 -2.42 -11.87
N GLY A 103 -15.87 -3.38 -12.43
CA GLY A 103 -17.25 -3.18 -12.89
C GLY A 103 -18.16 -2.73 -11.75
N VAL A 104 -18.01 -3.36 -10.57
CA VAL A 104 -18.71 -2.92 -9.34
C VAL A 104 -18.26 -1.52 -8.93
N GLN A 105 -16.96 -1.23 -8.95
CA GLN A 105 -16.45 0.10 -8.62
C GLN A 105 -16.95 1.21 -9.56
N ALA A 106 -17.00 0.93 -10.86
CA ALA A 106 -17.50 1.85 -11.87
C ALA A 106 -19.00 2.15 -11.66
N GLY A 107 -19.76 1.16 -11.20
CA GLY A 107 -21.15 1.33 -10.81
C GLY A 107 -21.37 2.43 -9.76
N TYR A 108 -20.43 2.66 -8.83
CA TYR A 108 -20.51 3.79 -7.89
C TYR A 108 -20.21 5.13 -8.55
N LEU A 109 -19.16 5.14 -9.38
CA LEU A 109 -18.66 6.38 -9.98
C LEU A 109 -19.70 7.00 -10.92
N PHE A 110 -20.49 6.15 -11.58
CA PHE A 110 -21.56 6.57 -12.51
C PHE A 110 -22.98 6.49 -11.92
N GLY A 111 -23.19 5.75 -10.83
CA GLY A 111 -24.51 5.50 -10.22
C GLY A 111 -24.98 6.54 -9.18
N GLY A 112 -24.11 7.45 -8.75
CA GLY A 112 -24.45 8.56 -7.83
C GLY A 112 -24.70 8.16 -6.37
N GLU A 113 -24.77 9.16 -5.47
CA GLU A 113 -24.94 9.01 -4.02
C GLU A 113 -26.14 8.15 -3.60
N ALA A 114 -27.18 8.07 -4.44
CA ALA A 114 -28.41 7.34 -4.20
C ALA A 114 -28.21 5.82 -4.06
N LEU A 115 -27.30 5.21 -4.83
CA LEU A 115 -27.05 3.76 -4.77
C LEU A 115 -26.25 3.37 -3.51
N VAL A 116 -25.39 4.27 -3.02
CA VAL A 116 -24.54 4.05 -1.84
C VAL A 116 -25.34 4.19 -0.54
N GLN A 117 -26.23 5.17 -0.46
CA GLN A 117 -27.12 5.35 0.70
C GLN A 117 -28.19 4.27 0.79
N ALA A 118 -28.77 3.83 -0.34
CA ALA A 118 -29.83 2.82 -0.35
C ALA A 118 -29.34 1.40 0.01
N THR A 119 -28.07 1.07 -0.23
CA THR A 119 -27.61 -0.33 -0.14
C THR A 119 -26.91 -0.68 1.17
N VAL A 120 -26.26 0.26 1.87
CA VAL A 120 -25.38 -0.09 3.02
C VAL A 120 -25.59 0.80 4.25
N GLY A 121 -26.29 1.94 4.15
CA GLY A 121 -26.54 2.83 5.30
C GLY A 121 -25.27 3.36 5.99
N LEU A 122 -24.10 3.23 5.36
CA LEU A 122 -22.82 3.70 5.90
C LEU A 122 -22.61 5.17 5.55
N SER A 123 -22.15 5.95 6.53
CA SER A 123 -21.65 7.30 6.24
C SER A 123 -20.42 7.21 5.32
N PHE A 124 -20.24 8.17 4.41
CA PHE A 124 -19.13 8.22 3.44
C PHE A 124 -17.75 8.07 4.11
N ALA A 125 -17.62 8.53 5.35
CA ALA A 125 -16.40 8.42 6.17
C ALA A 125 -16.08 6.99 6.63
N GLU A 126 -17.11 6.16 6.84
CA GLU A 126 -16.97 4.79 7.33
C GLU A 126 -16.64 3.82 6.17
N TYR A 127 -17.22 4.08 5.00
CA TYR A 127 -16.84 3.42 3.74
C TYR A 127 -15.38 3.73 3.35
N ALA A 128 -14.94 4.97 3.49
CA ALA A 128 -13.58 5.39 3.14
C ALA A 128 -12.48 4.83 4.06
N ARG A 129 -12.84 4.34 5.27
CA ARG A 129 -11.88 3.80 6.25
C ARG A 129 -11.54 2.33 6.03
N ARG A 130 -12.42 1.56 5.36
CA ARG A 130 -12.24 0.11 5.17
C ARG A 130 -11.69 -0.19 3.79
N GLY A 131 -10.83 -1.21 3.72
CA GLY A 131 -10.47 -1.82 2.45
C GLY A 131 -9.27 -1.22 1.73
N PHE A 132 -8.80 -0.05 2.17
CA PHE A 132 -7.65 0.61 1.55
C PHE A 132 -6.38 -0.25 1.63
N PHE A 133 -6.07 -0.80 2.81
CA PHE A 133 -4.87 -1.63 3.00
C PHE A 133 -4.96 -2.92 2.20
N GLU A 134 -6.17 -3.47 2.05
CA GLU A 134 -6.47 -4.66 1.27
C GLU A 134 -6.26 -4.41 -0.22
N LEU A 135 -6.63 -3.22 -0.74
CA LEU A 135 -6.35 -2.81 -2.12
C LEU A 135 -4.85 -2.64 -2.37
N VAL A 136 -4.13 -2.02 -1.43
CA VAL A 136 -2.67 -1.88 -1.52
C VAL A 136 -2.00 -3.24 -1.50
N ALA A 137 -2.43 -4.13 -0.59
CA ALA A 137 -1.92 -5.49 -0.49
C ALA A 137 -2.19 -6.29 -1.77
N ALA A 138 -3.40 -6.26 -2.31
CA ALA A 138 -3.74 -6.91 -3.58
C ALA A 138 -2.86 -6.40 -4.73
N SER A 139 -2.65 -5.08 -4.82
CA SER A 139 -1.82 -4.47 -5.86
C SER A 139 -0.34 -4.91 -5.74
N GLY A 140 0.20 -4.90 -4.52
CA GLY A 140 1.57 -5.35 -4.26
C GLY A 140 1.77 -6.84 -4.51
N LEU A 141 0.79 -7.67 -4.13
CA LEU A 141 0.80 -9.13 -4.32
C LEU A 141 0.71 -9.53 -5.80
N MET A 142 0.16 -8.66 -6.64
CA MET A 142 0.08 -8.94 -8.07
C MET A 142 1.46 -8.94 -8.75
N ILE A 143 2.41 -8.16 -8.24
CA ILE A 143 3.78 -8.07 -8.78
C ILE A 143 4.46 -9.46 -8.79
N PRO A 144 4.64 -10.16 -7.65
CA PRO A 144 5.25 -11.49 -7.65
C PRO A 144 4.44 -12.52 -8.44
N VAL A 145 3.12 -12.41 -8.48
CA VAL A 145 2.26 -13.32 -9.27
C VAL A 145 2.58 -13.23 -10.76
N VAL A 146 2.67 -12.02 -11.32
CA VAL A 146 2.99 -11.84 -12.75
C VAL A 146 4.45 -12.24 -13.05
N ILE A 147 5.37 -11.97 -12.12
CA ILE A 147 6.77 -12.41 -12.24
C ILE A 147 6.86 -13.94 -12.27
N VAL A 148 6.26 -14.62 -11.30
CA VAL A 148 6.27 -16.09 -11.23
C VAL A 148 5.59 -16.70 -12.46
N ALA A 149 4.48 -16.13 -12.91
CA ALA A 149 3.82 -16.54 -14.14
C ALA A 149 4.74 -16.40 -15.36
N ASP A 150 5.52 -15.32 -15.45
CA ASP A 150 6.49 -15.08 -16.53
C ASP A 150 7.71 -16.02 -16.46
N LEU A 151 8.12 -16.44 -15.25
CA LEU A 151 9.22 -17.39 -15.03
C LEU A 151 8.80 -18.83 -15.36
N LEU A 152 7.58 -19.23 -14.97
CA LEU A 152 7.07 -20.60 -15.18
C LEU A 152 6.61 -20.83 -16.63
N LEU A 153 6.26 -19.77 -17.36
CA LEU A 153 5.75 -19.90 -18.72
C LEU A 153 6.83 -20.39 -19.69
N ARG A 154 6.53 -21.51 -20.34
CA ARG A 154 7.31 -22.03 -21.47
C ARG A 154 7.20 -21.09 -22.68
N GLN A 155 8.34 -20.69 -23.25
CA GLN A 155 8.43 -19.61 -24.25
C GLN A 155 8.70 -20.07 -25.67
N ASP A 156 8.52 -21.36 -25.94
CA ASP A 156 8.85 -21.98 -27.23
C ASP A 156 8.01 -21.43 -28.38
N ASP A 157 6.77 -20.98 -28.10
CA ASP A 157 5.83 -20.46 -29.10
C ASP A 157 5.61 -18.93 -28.98
N PRO A 158 5.90 -18.14 -30.04
CA PRO A 158 5.66 -16.70 -30.05
C PRO A 158 4.17 -16.31 -29.92
N ARG A 159 3.21 -17.21 -30.20
CA ARG A 159 1.78 -16.93 -29.94
C ARG A 159 1.48 -16.96 -28.44
N THR A 160 1.98 -17.96 -27.73
CA THR A 160 1.87 -18.10 -26.27
C THR A 160 2.43 -16.87 -25.55
N VAL A 161 3.61 -16.41 -25.95
CA VAL A 161 4.25 -15.21 -25.38
C VAL A 161 3.42 -13.94 -25.64
N ARG A 162 2.86 -13.78 -26.86
CA ARG A 162 2.01 -12.64 -27.19
C ARG A 162 0.72 -12.62 -26.38
N TRP A 163 0.09 -13.78 -26.19
CA TRP A 163 -1.12 -13.91 -25.38
C TRP A 163 -0.84 -13.56 -23.92
N PHE A 164 0.22 -14.11 -23.33
CA PHE A 164 0.62 -13.79 -21.95
C PHE A 164 0.87 -12.29 -21.76
N ARG A 165 1.61 -11.67 -22.69
CA ARG A 165 1.84 -10.21 -22.66
C ARG A 165 0.54 -9.39 -22.77
N ARG A 166 -0.51 -9.89 -23.43
CA ARG A 166 -1.82 -9.19 -23.49
C ARG A 166 -2.54 -9.30 -22.15
N ILE A 167 -2.60 -10.49 -21.57
CA ILE A 167 -3.24 -10.73 -20.27
C ILE A 167 -2.51 -9.97 -19.15
N ALA A 168 -1.17 -10.00 -19.12
CA ALA A 168 -0.38 -9.25 -18.15
C ALA A 168 -0.62 -7.73 -18.27
N ARG A 169 -0.71 -7.19 -19.49
CA ARG A 169 -1.08 -5.77 -19.71
C ARG A 169 -2.47 -5.45 -19.18
N LEU A 170 -3.44 -6.32 -19.44
CA LEU A 170 -4.80 -6.16 -18.94
C LEU A 170 -4.82 -6.16 -17.40
N GLN A 171 -4.10 -7.07 -16.76
CA GLN A 171 -4.00 -7.11 -15.30
C GLN A 171 -3.32 -5.86 -14.72
N ILE A 172 -2.23 -5.41 -15.33
CA ILE A 172 -1.55 -4.16 -14.92
C ILE A 172 -2.49 -2.97 -15.05
N LEU A 173 -3.26 -2.90 -16.14
CA LEU A 173 -4.27 -1.86 -16.33
C LEU A 173 -5.35 -1.94 -15.24
N CYS A 174 -5.88 -3.12 -14.96
CA CYS A 174 -6.88 -3.34 -13.91
C CYS A 174 -6.35 -2.91 -12.53
N VAL A 175 -5.15 -3.35 -12.14
CA VAL A 175 -4.52 -2.94 -10.88
C VAL A 175 -4.28 -1.43 -10.86
N GLY A 176 -3.84 -0.83 -11.97
CA GLY A 176 -3.68 0.62 -12.09
C GLY A 176 -4.99 1.39 -11.85
N LEU A 177 -6.12 0.91 -12.41
CA LEU A 177 -7.44 1.48 -12.17
C LEU A 177 -7.86 1.36 -10.70
N ILE A 178 -7.65 0.19 -10.09
CA ILE A 178 -7.92 -0.05 -8.66
C ILE A 178 -7.08 0.88 -7.78
N MET A 179 -5.80 1.08 -8.11
CA MET A 179 -4.92 2.00 -7.39
C MET A 179 -5.35 3.45 -7.57
N GLY A 180 -5.80 3.85 -8.77
CA GLY A 180 -6.37 5.17 -9.00
C GLY A 180 -7.59 5.43 -8.11
N SER A 181 -8.49 4.46 -8.01
CA SER A 181 -9.65 4.48 -7.11
C SER A 181 -9.22 4.58 -5.63
N ALA A 182 -8.20 3.84 -5.21
CA ALA A 182 -7.66 3.89 -3.85
C ALA A 182 -7.02 5.25 -3.52
N LEU A 183 -6.30 5.86 -4.46
CA LEU A 183 -5.72 7.21 -4.32
C LEU A 183 -6.80 8.28 -4.17
N GLU A 184 -7.89 8.16 -4.92
CA GLU A 184 -9.03 9.09 -4.79
C GLU A 184 -9.71 8.96 -3.43
N ARG A 185 -9.90 7.73 -2.92
CA ARG A 185 -10.38 7.51 -1.55
C ARG A 185 -9.45 8.15 -0.52
N LEU A 186 -8.13 7.99 -0.68
CA LEU A 186 -7.13 8.62 0.21
C LEU A 186 -7.19 10.15 0.14
N ARG A 187 -7.40 10.73 -1.05
CA ARG A 187 -7.54 12.18 -1.25
C ARG A 187 -8.76 12.73 -0.50
N ILE A 188 -9.91 12.07 -0.62
CA ILE A 188 -11.13 12.47 0.09
C ILE A 188 -10.93 12.35 1.61
N TYR A 189 -10.28 11.28 2.06
CA TYR A 189 -9.99 11.06 3.48
C TYR A 189 -9.07 12.13 4.07
N TYR A 190 -8.01 12.45 3.33
CA TYR A 190 -7.12 13.56 3.66
C TYR A 190 -7.91 14.85 3.79
N GLN A 191 -8.77 15.20 2.82
CA GLN A 191 -9.57 16.42 2.87
C GLN A 191 -10.50 16.50 4.08
N ALA A 192 -11.08 15.38 4.52
CA ALA A 192 -11.95 15.36 5.70
C ALA A 192 -11.18 15.45 7.04
N TYR A 193 -10.12 14.66 7.22
CA TYR A 193 -9.51 14.42 8.55
C TYR A 193 -8.11 14.98 8.76
N GLY A 194 -7.44 15.45 7.71
CA GLY A 194 -6.03 15.83 7.80
C GLY A 194 -5.09 14.72 7.35
N LEU A 195 -3.84 15.10 7.08
CA LEU A 195 -2.80 14.16 6.69
C LEU A 195 -2.25 13.49 7.94
N THR A 196 -2.02 12.18 7.89
CA THR A 196 -1.26 11.45 8.91
C THR A 196 -0.03 10.81 8.28
N VAL A 197 0.95 10.45 9.09
CA VAL A 197 2.16 9.73 8.67
C VAL A 197 1.77 8.44 7.95
N ASP A 198 0.86 7.64 8.52
CA ASP A 198 0.41 6.38 7.90
C ASP A 198 -0.18 6.59 6.49
N ARG A 199 -0.97 7.65 6.30
CA ARG A 199 -1.59 7.99 5.01
C ARG A 199 -0.56 8.46 3.99
N LEU A 200 0.42 9.25 4.43
CA LEU A 200 1.52 9.72 3.60
C LEU A 200 2.40 8.54 3.14
N LEU A 201 2.78 7.67 4.08
CA LEU A 201 3.58 6.48 3.79
C LEU A 201 2.81 5.52 2.89
N ALA A 202 1.52 5.30 3.14
CA ALA A 202 0.70 4.50 2.26
C ALA A 202 0.59 5.08 0.84
N GLY A 203 0.48 6.41 0.72
CA GLY A 203 0.58 7.12 -0.56
C GLY A 203 1.90 6.86 -1.28
N ALA A 204 3.02 6.97 -0.57
CA ALA A 204 4.35 6.69 -1.12
C ALA A 204 4.50 5.23 -1.58
N VAL A 205 4.01 4.27 -0.78
CA VAL A 205 4.01 2.84 -1.13
C VAL A 205 3.17 2.58 -2.37
N MET A 206 1.99 3.22 -2.50
CA MET A 206 1.18 3.12 -3.71
C MET A 206 1.91 3.67 -4.93
N LEU A 207 2.56 4.82 -4.83
CA LEU A 207 3.35 5.36 -5.95
C LEU A 207 4.49 4.41 -6.34
N TRP A 208 5.14 3.78 -5.36
CA TRP A 208 6.19 2.79 -5.60
C TRP A 208 5.66 1.53 -6.29
N ILE A 209 4.53 0.98 -5.85
CA ILE A 209 3.86 -0.17 -6.49
C ILE A 209 3.49 0.18 -7.94
N GLY A 210 2.91 1.37 -8.15
CA GLY A 210 2.49 1.84 -9.47
C GLY A 210 3.68 2.01 -10.41
N PHE A 211 4.76 2.60 -9.91
CA PHE A 211 6.02 2.69 -10.63
C PHE A 211 6.57 1.31 -10.98
N THR A 212 6.57 0.37 -10.03
CA THR A 212 7.07 -1.00 -10.23
C THR A 212 6.27 -1.75 -11.28
N LEU A 213 4.94 -1.62 -11.27
CA LEU A 213 4.07 -2.20 -12.30
C LEU A 213 4.29 -1.57 -13.68
N GLY A 214 4.46 -0.24 -13.74
CA GLY A 214 4.81 0.46 -14.97
C GLY A 214 6.18 0.07 -15.51
N TRP A 215 7.17 -0.08 -14.62
CA TRP A 215 8.51 -0.56 -14.95
C TRP A 215 8.51 -2.02 -15.42
N PHE A 216 7.71 -2.88 -14.78
CA PHE A 216 7.45 -4.25 -15.23
C PHE A 216 6.87 -4.25 -16.65
N ALA A 217 5.84 -3.46 -16.89
CA ALA A 217 5.26 -3.31 -18.22
C ALA A 217 6.31 -2.86 -19.24
N PHE A 218 7.15 -1.89 -18.91
CA PHE A 218 8.17 -1.39 -19.82
C PHE A 218 9.29 -2.41 -20.12
N THR A 219 9.75 -3.16 -19.11
CA THR A 219 10.92 -4.04 -19.22
C THR A 219 10.56 -5.45 -19.71
N VAL A 220 9.60 -6.10 -19.05
CA VAL A 220 9.26 -7.50 -19.29
C VAL A 220 8.45 -7.65 -20.58
N LEU A 221 7.52 -6.74 -20.88
CA LEU A 221 6.77 -6.79 -22.15
C LEU A 221 7.65 -6.51 -23.38
N ARG A 222 8.80 -5.84 -23.20
CA ARG A 222 9.81 -5.59 -24.24
C ARG A 222 10.92 -6.66 -24.30
N GLY A 223 10.83 -7.72 -23.50
CA GLY A 223 11.76 -8.86 -23.54
C GLY A 223 13.10 -8.61 -22.83
N ARG A 224 13.26 -7.52 -22.08
CA ARG A 224 14.51 -7.20 -21.34
C ARG A 224 14.45 -7.71 -19.89
N ARG A 225 14.30 -9.03 -19.72
CA ARG A 225 14.06 -9.72 -18.42
C ARG A 225 15.12 -9.43 -17.35
N ILE A 226 16.38 -9.30 -17.75
CA ILE A 226 17.54 -9.17 -16.83
C ILE A 226 17.53 -7.86 -16.04
N ARG A 227 16.90 -6.79 -16.57
CA ARG A 227 16.92 -5.46 -15.93
C ARG A 227 15.76 -5.22 -14.96
N PHE A 228 14.80 -6.14 -14.90
CA PHE A 228 13.60 -5.96 -14.09
C PHE A 228 13.87 -6.02 -12.57
N PRO A 229 14.54 -7.06 -12.01
CA PRO A 229 14.74 -7.16 -10.57
C PRO A 229 15.55 -5.98 -10.00
N LEU A 230 16.59 -5.59 -10.72
CA LEU A 230 17.46 -4.48 -10.34
C LEU A 230 16.70 -3.14 -10.35
N GLY A 231 15.87 -2.88 -11.36
CA GLY A 231 15.07 -1.66 -11.43
C GLY A 231 14.05 -1.55 -10.29
N THR A 232 13.41 -2.65 -9.91
CA THR A 232 12.45 -2.68 -8.79
C THR A 232 13.13 -2.41 -7.44
N VAL A 233 14.29 -3.04 -7.20
CA VAL A 233 15.07 -2.82 -5.96
C VAL A 233 15.58 -1.37 -5.90
N VAL A 234 16.14 -0.85 -7.00
CA VAL A 234 16.59 0.55 -7.06
C VAL A 234 15.42 1.51 -6.83
N ALA A 235 14.26 1.26 -7.43
CA ALA A 235 13.08 2.08 -7.19
C ALA A 235 12.63 2.06 -5.72
N GLY A 236 12.69 0.89 -5.07
CA GLY A 236 12.39 0.77 -3.64
C GLY A 236 13.37 1.56 -2.78
N LEU A 237 14.67 1.46 -3.08
CA LEU A 237 15.71 2.22 -2.40
C LEU A 237 15.55 3.73 -2.61
N VAL A 238 15.21 4.16 -3.84
CA VAL A 238 14.96 5.58 -4.14
C VAL A 238 13.76 6.09 -3.35
N VAL A 239 12.66 5.34 -3.28
CA VAL A 239 11.48 5.73 -2.51
C VAL A 239 11.81 5.80 -1.01
N LEU A 240 12.50 4.80 -0.46
CA LEU A 240 12.92 4.82 0.94
C LEU A 240 13.85 6.00 1.24
N ALA A 241 14.86 6.23 0.42
CA ALA A 241 15.77 7.36 0.56
C ALA A 241 15.03 8.70 0.44
N THR A 242 14.04 8.80 -0.45
CA THR A 242 13.22 10.01 -0.62
C THR A 242 12.34 10.26 0.61
N VAL A 243 11.68 9.22 1.13
CA VAL A 243 10.84 9.32 2.33
C VAL A 243 11.69 9.72 3.55
N ASP A 244 12.85 9.10 3.71
CA ASP A 244 13.78 9.39 4.81
C ASP A 244 14.32 10.83 4.71
N ALA A 245 14.75 11.26 3.52
CA ALA A 245 15.29 12.59 3.28
C ALA A 245 14.27 13.72 3.50
N ILE A 246 12.99 13.49 3.17
CA ILE A 246 11.95 14.53 3.24
C ILE A 246 11.42 14.72 4.67
N ASN A 247 11.66 13.77 5.58
CA ASN A 247 11.06 13.69 6.91
C ASN A 247 9.50 13.73 6.85
N PRO A 248 8.83 12.56 6.88
CA PRO A 248 7.39 12.49 6.68
C PRO A 248 6.61 13.26 7.75
N GLU A 249 7.11 13.32 8.99
CA GLU A 249 6.45 14.07 10.06
C GLU A 249 6.44 15.57 9.80
N ALA A 250 7.54 16.13 9.28
CA ALA A 250 7.63 17.54 8.93
C ALA A 250 6.65 17.93 7.81
N VAL A 251 6.45 17.05 6.83
CA VAL A 251 5.45 17.24 5.76
C VAL A 251 4.04 17.22 6.34
N VAL A 252 3.73 16.24 7.19
CA VAL A 252 2.43 16.11 7.84
C VAL A 252 2.09 17.35 8.66
N VAL A 253 3.04 17.86 9.44
CA VAL A 253 2.87 19.10 10.22
C VAL A 253 2.59 20.27 9.29
N ARG A 254 3.43 20.49 8.27
CA ARG A 254 3.30 21.64 7.36
C ARG A 254 1.94 21.69 6.68
N VAL A 255 1.49 20.55 6.15
CA VAL A 255 0.20 20.44 5.44
C VAL A 255 -0.97 20.66 6.40
N ASN A 256 -0.96 20.05 7.58
CA ASN A 256 -2.03 20.23 8.56
C ASN A 256 -2.06 21.66 9.14
N MET A 257 -0.90 22.28 9.35
CA MET A 257 -0.81 23.68 9.78
C MET A 257 -1.38 24.64 8.75
N GLN A 258 -1.03 24.48 7.46
CA GLN A 258 -1.59 25.29 6.38
C GLN A 258 -3.13 25.17 6.30
N ARG A 259 -3.65 23.95 6.50
CA ARG A 259 -5.10 23.73 6.55
C ARG A 259 -5.76 24.37 7.76
N ALA A 260 -5.14 24.31 8.93
CA ALA A 260 -5.65 24.97 10.13
C ALA A 260 -5.69 26.49 9.98
N ILE A 261 -4.68 27.08 9.33
CA ILE A 261 -4.65 28.51 8.99
C ILE A 261 -5.80 28.85 8.02
N ALA A 262 -6.13 27.96 7.09
CA ALA A 262 -7.27 28.10 6.18
C ALA A 262 -8.65 27.81 6.85
N GLY A 263 -8.70 27.61 8.17
CA GLY A 263 -9.95 27.43 8.92
C GLY A 263 -10.43 25.98 9.08
N ALA A 264 -9.65 24.99 8.64
CA ALA A 264 -9.98 23.58 8.86
C ALA A 264 -9.75 23.16 10.33
N LYS A 265 -10.49 22.15 10.79
CA LYS A 265 -10.28 21.55 12.13
C LYS A 265 -8.88 20.93 12.21
N LEU A 266 -8.19 21.20 13.32
CA LEU A 266 -6.86 20.69 13.61
C LEU A 266 -6.92 19.61 14.69
N ASP A 267 -6.35 18.45 14.41
CA ASP A 267 -6.18 17.39 15.41
C ASP A 267 -4.92 17.64 16.28
N VAL A 268 -5.11 18.38 17.36
CA VAL A 268 -4.06 18.74 18.33
C VAL A 268 -3.53 17.50 19.07
N GLN A 269 -4.39 16.50 19.30
CA GLN A 269 -4.00 15.27 20.01
C GLN A 269 -3.09 14.40 19.15
N TYR A 270 -3.37 14.31 17.84
CA TYR A 270 -2.49 13.64 16.91
C TYR A 270 -1.14 14.35 16.79
N LEU A 271 -1.13 15.66 16.60
CA LEU A 271 0.11 16.43 16.41
C LEU A 271 1.02 16.43 17.63
N SER A 272 0.45 16.46 18.84
CA SER A 272 1.23 16.35 20.08
C SER A 272 1.85 14.96 20.27
N ARG A 273 1.38 13.92 19.54
CA ARG A 273 1.92 12.56 19.62
C ARG A 273 3.07 12.26 18.67
N LEU A 274 3.38 13.15 17.73
CA LEU A 274 4.50 13.03 16.80
C LEU A 274 5.86 13.02 17.53
N SER A 275 6.92 12.64 16.83
CA SER A 275 8.29 12.59 17.36
C SER A 275 8.85 14.00 17.60
N GLY A 276 10.01 14.06 18.26
CA GLY A 276 10.72 15.31 18.56
C GLY A 276 11.09 16.09 17.29
N ASP A 277 11.31 15.40 16.17
CA ASP A 277 11.64 16.01 14.88
C ASP A 277 10.49 16.85 14.28
N ALA A 278 9.24 16.61 14.69
CA ALA A 278 8.08 17.41 14.28
C ALA A 278 7.98 18.76 15.01
N VAL A 279 8.54 18.87 16.22
CA VAL A 279 8.37 20.01 17.13
C VAL A 279 8.94 21.32 16.58
N PRO A 280 10.13 21.36 15.94
CA PRO A 280 10.63 22.58 15.30
C PRO A 280 9.69 23.12 14.22
N THR A 281 9.10 22.23 13.42
CA THR A 281 8.17 22.63 12.35
C THR A 281 6.85 23.15 12.93
N LEU A 282 6.37 22.54 14.03
CA LEU A 282 5.16 22.95 14.75
C LEU A 282 5.30 24.35 15.34
N THR A 283 6.39 24.61 16.05
CA THR A 283 6.65 25.89 16.73
C THR A 283 6.79 27.04 15.72
N THR A 284 7.37 26.81 14.55
CA THR A 284 7.51 27.82 13.48
C THR A 284 6.17 28.33 12.94
N HIS A 285 5.12 27.50 12.93
CA HIS A 285 3.81 27.84 12.37
C HIS A 285 2.76 28.16 13.44
N VAL A 286 3.09 27.96 14.73
CA VAL A 286 2.15 28.04 15.85
C VAL A 286 1.57 29.44 16.03
N ASP A 287 2.34 30.47 15.70
CA ASP A 287 1.94 31.88 15.87
C ASP A 287 0.90 32.34 14.85
N ARG A 288 0.72 31.58 13.76
CA ARG A 288 -0.30 31.86 12.73
C ARG A 288 -1.65 31.20 13.03
N LEU A 289 -1.74 30.42 14.10
CA LEU A 289 -2.98 29.74 14.51
C LEU A 289 -3.86 30.66 15.36
N HIS A 290 -5.16 30.38 15.36
CA HIS A 290 -6.10 31.01 16.28
C HIS A 290 -5.69 30.83 17.75
N SER A 291 -5.86 31.87 18.56
CA SER A 291 -5.33 31.97 19.93
C SER A 291 -5.79 30.87 20.90
N ALA A 292 -6.98 30.28 20.68
CA ALA A 292 -7.46 29.14 21.44
C ALA A 292 -6.70 27.86 21.10
N VAL A 293 -6.59 27.53 19.80
CA VAL A 293 -5.90 26.33 19.30
C VAL A 293 -4.40 26.37 19.59
N ARG A 294 -3.79 27.56 19.44
CA ARG A 294 -2.37 27.82 19.78
C ARG A 294 -2.07 27.45 21.23
N ARG A 295 -2.89 27.90 22.18
CA ARG A 295 -2.70 27.61 23.61
C ARG A 295 -2.79 26.11 23.88
N THR A 296 -3.83 25.44 23.39
CA THR A 296 -4.01 23.99 23.57
C THR A 296 -2.85 23.16 23.00
N LEU A 297 -2.33 23.56 21.84
CA LEU A 297 -1.20 22.87 21.21
C LEU A 297 0.10 23.07 21.99
N ILE A 298 0.39 24.30 22.43
CA ILE A 298 1.60 24.58 23.20
C ILE A 298 1.54 23.91 24.58
N THR A 299 0.40 23.89 25.27
CA THR A 299 0.25 23.16 26.53
C THR A 299 0.45 21.66 26.34
N ALA A 300 -0.15 21.07 25.31
CA ALA A 300 0.02 19.64 25.03
C ALA A 300 1.48 19.27 24.68
N LEU A 301 2.18 20.14 23.97
CA LEU A 301 3.61 19.95 23.68
C LEU A 301 4.47 20.15 24.94
N ALA A 302 4.16 21.15 25.77
CA ALA A 302 4.87 21.40 27.02
C ALA A 302 4.68 20.26 28.04
N ASP A 303 3.48 19.69 28.15
CA ASP A 303 3.21 18.55 29.05
C ASP A 303 3.98 17.30 28.63
N ARG A 304 4.13 17.07 27.32
CA ARG A 304 4.80 15.88 26.80
C ARG A 304 6.33 16.01 26.76
N TRP A 305 6.81 17.18 26.35
CA TRP A 305 8.23 17.41 26.07
C TRP A 305 8.93 18.31 27.09
N GLY A 306 8.18 19.10 27.85
CA GLY A 306 8.70 19.94 28.93
C GLY A 306 9.21 19.08 30.08
N GLY A 307 10.46 19.32 30.48
CA GLY A 307 11.13 18.59 31.55
C GLY A 307 11.98 17.38 31.10
N LEU A 308 11.95 17.01 29.81
CA LEU A 308 12.79 15.91 29.29
C LEU A 308 14.28 16.24 29.20
N GLY A 309 14.65 17.53 29.27
CA GLY A 309 16.05 17.97 29.30
C GLY A 309 16.85 17.52 30.53
N GLN A 310 16.22 16.87 31.51
CA GLN A 310 16.90 16.29 32.68
C GLN A 310 17.03 14.76 32.64
N ARG A 311 16.62 14.08 31.56
CA ARG A 311 16.73 12.61 31.51
C ARG A 311 18.12 12.14 31.08
N ASP A 312 18.52 11.06 31.74
CA ASP A 312 19.78 10.32 31.65
C ASP A 312 20.39 10.25 30.24
N TRP A 313 21.72 10.30 30.13
CA TRP A 313 22.48 10.32 28.87
C TRP A 313 22.14 9.13 27.95
N ARG A 314 21.65 8.03 28.54
CA ARG A 314 21.20 6.81 27.86
C ARG A 314 19.91 6.98 27.05
N SER A 315 19.14 8.02 27.36
CA SER A 315 17.89 8.37 26.66
C SER A 315 18.06 9.56 25.72
N TRP A 316 19.29 10.03 25.53
CA TRP A 316 19.59 11.16 24.67
C TRP A 316 19.37 10.80 23.21
N ASN A 317 18.63 11.66 22.50
CA ASN A 317 18.42 11.56 21.06
C ASN A 317 18.37 12.98 20.47
N LEU A 318 19.02 13.16 19.32
CA LEU A 318 19.14 14.44 18.62
C LEU A 318 17.78 15.13 18.37
N GLY A 319 16.73 14.36 18.08
CA GLY A 319 15.38 14.88 17.87
C GLY A 319 14.77 15.48 19.15
N TYR A 320 15.10 14.92 20.32
CA TYR A 320 14.66 15.47 21.62
C TYR A 320 15.36 16.79 21.95
N ALA A 321 16.66 16.89 21.65
CA ALA A 321 17.42 18.13 21.87
C ALA A 321 16.81 19.29 21.05
N ARG A 322 16.55 19.05 19.76
CA ARG A 322 15.91 20.04 18.87
C ARG A 322 14.50 20.42 19.32
N ALA A 323 13.70 19.46 19.79
CA ALA A 323 12.35 19.71 20.29
C ALA A 323 12.35 20.63 21.52
N ASN A 324 13.25 20.38 22.48
CA ASN A 324 13.35 21.15 23.71
C ASN A 324 13.80 22.60 23.45
N ASP A 325 14.79 22.80 22.57
CA ASP A 325 15.25 24.14 22.19
C ASP A 325 14.14 24.94 21.47
N ALA A 326 13.41 24.30 20.56
CA ALA A 326 12.28 24.92 19.87
C ALA A 326 11.13 25.31 20.82
N LEU A 327 10.82 24.45 21.80
CA LEU A 327 9.78 24.70 22.79
C LEU A 327 10.10 25.85 23.75
N ARG A 328 11.37 25.98 24.17
CA ARG A 328 11.82 27.10 25.02
C ARG A 328 11.59 28.45 24.34
N GLY A 329 11.82 28.54 23.03
CA GLY A 329 11.52 29.73 22.24
C GLY A 329 10.02 30.05 22.19
N ALA A 330 9.18 29.05 21.93
CA ALA A 330 7.73 29.23 21.81
C ALA A 330 7.04 29.58 23.14
N VAL A 331 7.43 28.94 24.24
CA VAL A 331 6.86 29.21 25.58
C VAL A 331 7.26 30.60 26.09
N GLY A 332 8.48 31.06 25.77
CA GLY A 332 8.92 32.43 26.08
C GLY A 332 8.05 33.51 25.41
N GLY A 333 7.53 33.23 24.20
CA GLY A 333 6.64 34.13 23.46
C GLY A 333 5.17 34.14 23.92
N LEU A 334 4.75 33.22 24.80
CA LEU A 334 3.43 33.26 25.44
C LEU A 334 3.41 34.04 26.76
N ARG A 335 4.59 34.23 27.38
CA ARG A 335 4.75 34.95 28.66
C ARG A 335 4.98 36.46 28.48
N ARG A 336 5.24 36.92 27.26
CA ARG A 336 5.27 38.34 26.88
C ARG A 336 3.92 38.73 26.28
#